data_AF-A0A2M7QN52-F1
#
_entry.id   AF-A0A2M7QN52-F1
#
_cell.length_a   1.000
_cell.length_b   1.000
_cell.length_c   1.000
_cell.angle_alpha   90.00
_cell.angle_beta   90.00
_cell.angle_gamma   90.00
#
_symmetry.space_group_name_H-M   'P 1'
#
loop_
_entity.id
_entity.type
_entity.pdbx_description
1 polymer ?
#
loop_
_entity_poly.entity_id
_entity_poly.type
_entity_poly.pdbx_seq_one_letter_code
_entity_poly.pdbx_strand_id
1 'polypeptide(L)'
;MTAKASRSSDRKPLDPGAVTVGGAPEGYDATLLAEIAARANRPVIHIARDDRRAAAMAEALGVVARGLPLLRYPAWDCLPYDRVSPAPEIAAQRMATLALLAEGVDGPAVLLTTVNAAIQRAPARGTVLGASFAATVGRKVDLDALLG
;
A
#
# COMPACT_ATOMS: atom_id res chain seq x y z
N MET A 1 8.71 24.52 -33.01
CA MET A 1 8.01 24.76 -31.72
C MET A 1 8.13 23.51 -30.88
N THR A 2 9.15 23.44 -30.03
CA THR A 2 9.39 22.32 -29.11
C THR A 2 8.62 22.59 -27.81
N ALA A 3 7.55 21.83 -27.58
CA ALA A 3 6.83 21.86 -26.32
C ALA A 3 7.76 21.35 -25.20
N LYS A 4 8.05 22.22 -24.24
CA LYS A 4 8.88 21.92 -23.08
C LYS A 4 8.11 20.94 -22.19
N ALA A 5 8.46 19.66 -22.21
CA ALA A 5 7.91 18.68 -21.27
C ALA A 5 8.27 19.13 -19.84
N SER A 6 7.28 19.61 -19.09
CA SER A 6 7.46 19.94 -17.67
C SER A 6 7.84 18.66 -16.94
N ARG A 7 8.98 18.66 -16.22
CA ARG A 7 9.39 17.52 -15.38
C ARG A 7 8.30 17.31 -14.31
N SER A 8 7.91 16.06 -14.04
CA SER A 8 6.79 15.74 -13.14
C SER A 8 6.98 16.27 -11.69
N SER A 9 8.22 16.60 -11.32
CA SER A 9 8.60 17.15 -10.01
C SER A 9 8.13 18.59 -9.73
N ASP A 10 7.74 19.37 -10.74
CA ASP A 10 7.35 20.79 -10.57
C ASP A 10 5.83 20.99 -10.38
N ARG A 11 5.03 19.92 -10.40
CA ARG A 11 3.57 20.04 -10.25
C ARG A 11 3.18 20.01 -8.77
N LYS A 12 2.56 21.09 -8.27
CA LYS A 12 1.96 21.21 -6.91
C LYS A 12 1.14 19.95 -6.56
N PRO A 13 1.08 19.48 -5.29
CA PRO A 13 0.12 18.44 -4.89
C PRO A 13 -1.31 18.74 -5.35
N LEU A 14 -2.12 17.69 -5.53
CA LEU A 14 -3.55 17.85 -5.76
C LEU A 14 -4.17 18.63 -4.60
N ASP A 15 -5.13 19.51 -4.90
CA ASP A 15 -5.81 20.27 -3.86
C ASP A 15 -6.61 19.32 -2.95
N PRO A 16 -6.72 19.61 -1.64
CA PRO A 16 -7.50 18.77 -0.73
C PRO A 16 -8.97 18.68 -1.14
N GLY A 17 -9.57 17.49 -1.00
CA GLY A 17 -10.96 17.24 -1.34
C GLY A 17 -11.14 16.16 -2.40
N ALA A 18 -12.36 16.06 -2.93
CA ALA A 18 -12.67 15.12 -4.01
C ALA A 18 -12.29 15.73 -5.36
N VAL A 19 -11.30 15.14 -6.03
CA VAL A 19 -10.88 15.53 -7.37
C VAL A 19 -11.19 14.40 -8.33
N THR A 20 -12.07 14.65 -9.30
CA THR A 20 -12.31 13.71 -10.39
C THR A 20 -11.23 13.89 -11.45
N VAL A 21 -10.48 12.82 -11.70
CA VAL A 21 -9.45 12.76 -12.74
C VAL A 21 -9.89 11.81 -13.84
N GLY A 22 -9.53 12.13 -15.09
CA GLY A 22 -9.88 11.34 -16.28
C GLY A 22 -8.85 11.51 -17.39
N GLY A 23 -9.03 10.77 -18.48
CA GLY A 23 -8.12 10.85 -19.64
C GLY A 23 -6.81 10.08 -19.49
N ALA A 24 -6.70 9.19 -18.51
CA ALA A 24 -5.59 8.24 -18.41
C ALA A 24 -6.02 6.89 -19.01
N PRO A 25 -5.46 6.48 -20.15
CA PRO A 25 -5.61 5.11 -20.65
C PRO A 25 -5.09 4.11 -19.61
N GLU A 26 -5.58 2.88 -19.71
CA GLU A 26 -5.10 1.78 -18.87
C GLU A 26 -3.57 1.60 -19.04
N GLY A 27 -2.85 1.51 -17.92
CA GLY A 27 -1.39 1.45 -17.85
C GLY A 27 -0.71 2.81 -17.65
N TYR A 28 -1.31 3.91 -18.12
CA TYR A 28 -0.83 5.26 -17.81
C TYR A 28 -1.26 5.72 -16.41
N ASP A 29 -2.34 5.15 -15.90
CA ASP A 29 -2.84 5.33 -14.53
C ASP A 29 -1.79 5.01 -13.46
N ALA A 30 -0.95 3.99 -13.65
CA ALA A 30 0.18 3.69 -12.76
C ALA A 30 1.24 4.80 -12.75
N THR A 31 1.54 5.38 -13.92
CA THR A 31 2.48 6.52 -14.01
C THR A 31 1.92 7.72 -13.27
N LEU A 32 0.63 8.02 -13.49
CA LEU A 32 -0.04 9.11 -12.80
C LEU A 32 -0.06 8.90 -11.28
N LEU A 33 -0.33 7.68 -10.81
CA LEU A 33 -0.30 7.36 -9.38
C LEU A 33 1.09 7.56 -8.77
N ALA A 34 2.15 7.13 -9.46
CA ALA A 34 3.52 7.35 -9.03
C ALA A 34 3.87 8.85 -8.96
N GLU A 35 3.44 9.64 -9.96
CA GLU A 35 3.60 11.10 -9.92
C GLU A 35 2.83 11.73 -8.76
N ILE A 36 1.62 11.28 -8.47
CA ILE A 36 0.82 11.77 -7.33
C ILE A 36 1.54 11.49 -6.02
N ALA A 37 2.04 10.27 -5.81
CA ALA A 37 2.80 9.91 -4.61
C ALA A 37 4.07 10.77 -4.45
N ALA A 38 4.82 10.95 -5.53
CA ALA A 38 6.03 11.78 -5.53
C ALA A 38 5.72 13.25 -5.22
N ARG A 39 4.71 13.83 -5.87
CA ARG A 39 4.29 15.23 -5.66
C ARG A 39 3.78 15.48 -4.25
N ALA A 40 3.04 14.53 -3.69
CA ALA A 40 2.49 14.64 -2.34
C ALA A 40 3.55 14.45 -1.24
N ASN A 41 4.71 13.88 -1.59
CA ASN A 41 5.80 13.50 -0.70
C ASN A 41 5.34 12.77 0.56
N ARG A 42 4.38 11.86 0.39
CA ARG A 42 3.73 11.09 1.46
C ARG A 42 3.14 9.80 0.89
N PRO A 43 2.79 8.82 1.74
CA PRO A 43 2.10 7.62 1.28
C PRO A 43 0.73 7.96 0.68
N VAL A 44 0.39 7.28 -0.41
CA VAL A 44 -0.91 7.37 -1.09
C VAL A 44 -1.58 6.00 -1.07
N ILE A 45 -2.87 5.97 -0.76
CA ILE A 45 -3.68 4.75 -0.82
C ILE A 45 -4.36 4.69 -2.19
N HIS A 46 -4.09 3.62 -2.94
CA HIS A 46 -4.84 3.30 -4.15
C HIS A 46 -5.84 2.18 -3.85
N ILE A 47 -7.13 2.51 -3.96
CA ILE A 47 -8.23 1.55 -3.81
C ILE A 47 -8.66 1.10 -5.20
N ALA A 48 -8.25 -0.10 -5.59
CA ALA A 48 -8.70 -0.75 -6.80
C ALA A 48 -10.13 -1.30 -6.64
N ARG A 49 -10.83 -1.47 -7.75
CA ARG A 49 -12.19 -2.05 -7.77
C ARG A 49 -12.20 -3.48 -7.24
N ASP A 50 -11.24 -4.28 -7.66
CA ASP A 50 -11.15 -5.72 -7.45
C ASP A 50 -9.69 -6.18 -7.52
N ASP A 51 -9.45 -7.47 -7.22
CA ASP A 51 -8.10 -8.04 -7.16
C ASP A 51 -7.41 -8.09 -8.51
N ARG A 52 -8.17 -8.24 -9.61
CA ARG A 52 -7.61 -8.22 -10.97
C ARG A 52 -7.06 -6.83 -11.29
N ARG A 53 -7.80 -5.77 -10.97
CA ARG A 53 -7.34 -4.38 -11.13
C ARG A 53 -6.17 -4.06 -10.20
N ALA A 54 -6.18 -4.58 -8.96
CA ALA A 54 -5.05 -4.42 -8.07
C ALA A 54 -3.78 -5.10 -8.63
N ALA A 55 -3.89 -6.34 -9.11
CA ALA A 55 -2.76 -7.06 -9.70
C ALA A 55 -2.18 -6.31 -10.93
N ALA A 56 -3.03 -5.87 -11.85
CA ALA A 56 -2.61 -5.09 -13.01
C ALA A 56 -1.89 -3.78 -12.62
N MET A 57 -2.42 -3.07 -11.62
CA MET A 57 -1.78 -1.86 -11.08
C MET A 57 -0.41 -2.15 -10.46
N ALA A 58 -0.29 -3.24 -9.69
CA ALA A 58 0.98 -3.65 -9.09
C ALA A 58 2.04 -3.95 -10.16
N GLU A 59 1.68 -4.70 -11.21
CA GLU A 59 2.60 -4.99 -12.31
C GLU A 59 3.01 -3.71 -13.06
N ALA A 60 2.04 -2.84 -13.39
CA ALA A 60 2.32 -1.58 -14.07
C ALA A 60 3.26 -0.69 -13.25
N LEU A 61 3.02 -0.55 -11.93
CA LEU A 61 3.91 0.17 -11.01
C LEU A 61 5.32 -0.45 -10.96
N GLY A 62 5.41 -1.79 -10.99
CA GLY A 62 6.69 -2.51 -11.07
C GLY A 62 7.49 -2.23 -12.35
N VAL A 63 6.83 -1.77 -13.42
CA VAL A 63 7.49 -1.33 -14.65
C VAL A 63 7.87 0.14 -14.57
N VAL A 64 6.92 1.02 -14.24
CA VAL A 64 7.08 2.48 -14.40
C VAL A 64 7.70 3.17 -13.19
N ALA A 65 7.66 2.53 -12.00
CA ALA A 65 8.03 3.14 -10.73
C ALA A 65 8.80 2.17 -9.80
N ARG A 66 9.81 1.48 -10.31
CA ARG A 66 10.60 0.45 -9.58
C ARG A 66 11.17 0.87 -8.22
N GLY A 67 11.44 2.16 -8.03
CA GLY A 67 11.96 2.70 -6.77
C GLY A 67 10.90 3.17 -5.77
N LEU A 68 9.62 3.14 -6.16
CA LEU A 68 8.52 3.56 -5.30
C LEU A 68 8.09 2.39 -4.41
N PRO A 69 8.17 2.52 -3.07
CA PRO A 69 7.69 1.48 -2.16
C PRO A 69 6.21 1.16 -2.43
N LEU A 70 5.91 -0.11 -2.69
CA LEU A 70 4.57 -0.62 -2.92
C LEU A 70 4.18 -1.60 -1.81
N LEU A 71 3.24 -1.19 -0.97
CA LEU A 71 2.62 -2.01 0.06
C LEU A 71 1.32 -2.59 -0.50
N ARG A 72 1.05 -3.88 -0.23
CA ARG A 72 -0.15 -4.56 -0.74
C ARG A 72 -1.00 -5.04 0.43
N TYR A 73 -2.21 -4.51 0.55
CA TYR A 73 -3.20 -4.92 1.55
C TYR A 73 -4.37 -5.64 0.87
N PRO A 74 -4.31 -6.98 0.71
CA PRO A 74 -5.33 -7.75 0.00
C PRO A 74 -6.61 -7.89 0.83
N ALA A 75 -7.72 -8.20 0.17
CA ALA A 75 -8.93 -8.63 0.87
C ALA A 75 -8.72 -10.04 1.46
N TRP A 76 -9.64 -10.48 2.30
CA TRP A 76 -9.76 -11.92 2.60
C TRP A 76 -10.20 -12.66 1.34
N ASP A 77 -9.67 -13.87 1.18
CA ASP A 77 -10.00 -14.82 0.10
C ASP A 77 -11.18 -15.74 0.46
N CYS A 78 -11.84 -15.48 1.60
CA CYS A 78 -13.08 -16.13 2.02
C CYS A 78 -14.26 -15.14 2.04
N LEU A 79 -15.48 -15.67 2.07
CA LEU A 79 -16.69 -14.86 2.12
C LEU A 79 -16.91 -14.24 3.52
N PRO A 80 -17.69 -13.16 3.63
CA PRO A 80 -18.19 -12.70 4.92
C PRO A 80 -18.96 -13.83 5.63
N TYR A 81 -18.57 -14.13 6.87
CA TYR A 81 -19.15 -15.21 7.68
C TYR A 81 -18.92 -16.64 7.14
N ASP A 82 -17.85 -16.84 6.39
CA ASP A 82 -17.41 -18.16 5.96
C ASP A 82 -17.00 -19.04 7.16
N ARG A 83 -17.07 -20.36 6.97
CA ARG A 83 -16.61 -21.37 7.93
C ARG A 83 -15.12 -21.62 7.83
N VAL A 84 -14.49 -21.15 6.76
CA VAL A 84 -13.06 -21.30 6.51
C VAL A 84 -12.37 -19.96 6.76
N SER A 85 -11.22 -20.02 7.43
CA SER A 85 -10.36 -18.85 7.64
C SER A 85 -9.69 -18.44 6.33
N PRO A 86 -9.28 -17.17 6.17
CA PRO A 86 -8.48 -16.76 5.02
C PRO A 86 -7.20 -17.59 4.94
N ALA A 87 -6.66 -17.76 3.73
CA ALA A 87 -5.41 -18.48 3.53
C ALA A 87 -4.29 -17.87 4.42
N PRO A 88 -3.42 -18.70 5.02
CA PRO A 88 -2.33 -18.23 5.88
C PRO A 88 -1.46 -17.15 5.22
N GLU A 89 -1.21 -17.24 3.91
CA GLU A 89 -0.43 -16.28 3.14
C GLU A 89 -1.12 -14.91 3.06
N ILE A 90 -2.44 -14.89 2.87
CA ILE A 90 -3.24 -13.66 2.86
C ILE A 90 -3.27 -13.03 4.25
N ALA A 91 -3.47 -13.83 5.29
CA ALA A 91 -3.43 -13.37 6.68
C ALA A 91 -2.05 -12.78 7.03
N ALA A 92 -0.97 -13.48 6.66
CA ALA A 92 0.40 -13.03 6.90
C ALA A 92 0.72 -11.73 6.16
N GLN A 93 0.35 -11.62 4.88
CA GLN A 93 0.58 -10.40 4.10
C GLN A 93 -0.18 -9.19 4.66
N ARG A 94 -1.42 -9.39 5.12
CA ARG A 94 -2.21 -8.35 5.78
C ARG A 94 -1.54 -7.90 7.06
N MET A 95 -1.11 -8.83 7.92
CA MET A 95 -0.46 -8.49 9.18
C MET A 95 0.90 -7.83 8.97
N ALA A 96 1.70 -8.27 8.00
CA ALA A 96 2.96 -7.63 7.65
C ALA A 96 2.75 -6.17 7.20
N THR A 97 1.73 -5.93 6.36
CA THR A 97 1.39 -4.57 5.92
C THR A 97 0.90 -3.71 7.09
N LEU A 98 0.05 -4.25 7.96
CA LEU A 98 -0.44 -3.52 9.13
C LEU A 98 0.69 -3.21 10.12
N ALA A 99 1.65 -4.11 10.34
CA ALA A 99 2.79 -3.88 11.21
C ALA A 99 3.64 -2.70 10.71
N LEU A 100 3.96 -2.69 9.41
CA LEU A 100 4.67 -1.57 8.77
C LEU A 100 3.88 -0.25 8.88
N LEU A 101 2.58 -0.26 8.60
CA LEU A 101 1.72 0.92 8.73
C LEU A 101 1.60 1.39 10.19
N ALA A 102 1.65 0.46 11.16
CA ALA A 102 1.55 0.78 12.57
C ALA A 102 2.81 1.48 13.08
N GLU A 103 4.00 1.11 12.60
CA GLU A 103 5.25 1.84 12.86
C GLU A 103 5.23 3.22 12.20
N GLY A 104 4.77 3.30 10.96
CA GLY A 104 4.67 4.52 10.17
C GLY A 104 5.43 4.39 8.85
N VAL A 105 4.97 5.11 7.83
CA VAL A 105 5.58 5.10 6.50
C VAL A 105 5.90 6.54 6.12
N ASP A 106 7.19 6.84 6.01
CA ASP A 106 7.69 8.15 5.64
C ASP A 106 7.89 8.27 4.13
N GLY A 107 7.68 9.48 3.60
CA GLY A 107 7.93 9.80 2.20
C GLY A 107 6.95 9.16 1.21
N PRO A 108 7.26 9.21 -0.11
CA PRO A 108 6.41 8.66 -1.15
C PRO A 108 6.31 7.15 -1.07
N ALA A 109 5.08 6.63 -1.02
CA ALA A 109 4.79 5.20 -1.10
C ALA A 109 3.38 4.99 -1.66
N VAL A 110 3.08 3.79 -2.14
CA VAL A 110 1.73 3.39 -2.55
C VAL A 110 1.27 2.22 -1.68
N LEU A 111 0.17 2.42 -0.96
CA LEU A 111 -0.61 1.33 -0.38
C LEU A 111 -1.69 0.92 -1.38
N LEU A 112 -1.49 -0.23 -2.01
CA LEU A 112 -2.43 -0.81 -2.96
C LEU A 112 -3.39 -1.77 -2.24
N THR A 113 -4.68 -1.50 -2.37
CA THR A 113 -5.75 -2.29 -1.76
C THR A 113 -6.97 -2.35 -2.67
N THR A 114 -8.03 -3.04 -2.25
CA THR A 114 -9.31 -3.11 -2.96
C THR A 114 -10.44 -2.51 -2.14
N VAL A 115 -11.58 -2.22 -2.78
CA VAL A 115 -12.79 -1.78 -2.06
C VAL A 115 -13.16 -2.79 -0.97
N ASN A 116 -13.13 -4.09 -1.28
CA ASN A 116 -13.44 -5.16 -0.33
C ASN A 116 -12.51 -5.19 0.87
N ALA A 117 -11.22 -4.94 0.66
CA ALA A 117 -10.23 -4.89 1.74
C ALA A 117 -10.36 -3.61 2.59
N ALA A 118 -10.64 -2.47 1.95
CA ALA A 118 -10.70 -1.16 2.61
C ALA A 118 -11.88 -1.01 3.57
N ILE A 119 -13.00 -1.69 3.31
CA ILE A 119 -14.19 -1.66 4.17
C ILE A 119 -14.11 -2.64 5.35
N GLN A 120 -13.15 -3.58 5.34
CA GLN A 120 -12.96 -4.51 6.43
C GLN A 120 -12.35 -3.80 7.64
N ARG A 121 -12.90 -4.05 8.83
CA ARG A 121 -12.30 -3.56 10.07
C ARG A 121 -10.92 -4.19 10.27
N ALA A 122 -9.94 -3.37 10.61
CA ALA A 122 -8.60 -3.80 10.99
C ALA A 122 -8.42 -3.74 12.52
N PRO A 123 -7.49 -4.53 13.09
CA PRO A 123 -7.07 -4.38 14.47
C PRO A 123 -6.59 -2.95 14.77
N ALA A 124 -6.76 -2.51 16.01
CA ALA A 124 -6.29 -1.19 16.43
C ALA A 124 -4.76 -1.09 16.30
N ARG A 125 -4.26 0.10 15.94
CA ARG A 125 -2.82 0.35 15.77
C ARG A 125 -2.00 -0.08 16.99
N GLY A 126 -2.47 0.24 18.20
CA GLY A 126 -1.78 -0.15 19.45
C GLY A 126 -1.70 -1.66 19.66
N THR A 127 -2.74 -2.41 19.26
CA THR A 127 -2.73 -3.88 19.30
C THR A 127 -1.71 -4.45 18.33
N VAL A 128 -1.64 -3.91 17.11
CA VAL A 128 -0.64 -4.36 16.11
C VAL A 128 0.77 -4.06 16.61
N LEU A 129 1.02 -2.86 17.15
CA LEU A 129 2.33 -2.50 17.71
C LEU A 129 2.74 -3.41 18.87
N GLY A 130 1.82 -3.69 19.80
CA GLY A 130 2.10 -4.57 20.94
C GLY A 130 2.33 -6.04 20.57
N ALA A 131 1.84 -6.48 19.40
CA ALA A 131 2.03 -7.83 18.87
C ALA A 131 3.13 -7.91 17.80
N SER A 132 3.88 -6.83 17.56
CA SER A 132 4.97 -6.78 16.58
C SER A 132 6.33 -6.90 17.28
N PHE A 133 7.28 -7.57 16.63
CA PHE A 133 8.64 -7.74 17.13
C PHE A 133 9.65 -7.41 16.02
N ALA A 134 10.63 -6.54 16.34
CA ALA A 134 11.70 -6.16 15.44
C ALA A 134 13.06 -6.70 15.93
N ALA A 135 13.72 -7.48 15.08
CA ALA A 135 15.08 -7.95 15.29
C ALA A 135 16.04 -7.29 14.30
N THR A 136 17.25 -6.99 14.76
CA THR A 136 18.32 -6.40 13.94
C THR A 136 19.59 -7.22 14.11
N VAL A 137 20.35 -7.40 13.03
CA VAL A 137 21.62 -8.14 13.06
C VAL A 137 22.55 -7.55 14.12
N GLY A 138 23.13 -8.41 14.96
CA GLY A 138 24.03 -8.02 16.05
C GLY A 138 23.33 -7.66 17.37
N ARG A 139 22.00 -7.55 17.40
CA ARG A 139 21.24 -7.35 18.64
C ARG A 139 21.02 -8.69 19.35
N LYS A 140 21.33 -8.76 20.65
CA LYS A 140 20.95 -9.89 21.49
C LYS A 140 19.44 -9.85 21.73
N VAL A 141 18.80 -11.01 21.61
CA VAL A 141 17.38 -11.22 21.90
C VAL A 141 17.31 -12.18 23.08
N ASP A 142 16.50 -11.82 24.08
CA ASP A 142 16.17 -12.73 25.18
C ASP A 142 15.22 -13.80 24.64
N LEU A 143 15.66 -15.06 24.66
CA LEU A 143 14.92 -16.17 24.09
C LEU A 143 13.70 -16.53 24.95
N ASP A 144 13.81 -16.43 26.28
CA ASP A 144 12.73 -16.77 27.18
C ASP A 144 11.60 -15.74 27.05
N ALA A 145 11.96 -14.45 26.98
CA ALA A 145 10.99 -13.38 26.72
C ALA A 145 10.36 -13.44 25.31
N LEU A 146 11.03 -14.09 24.34
CA LEU A 146 10.52 -14.26 22.97
C LEU A 146 9.57 -15.46 22.83
N LEU A 147 9.85 -16.54 23.54
CA LEU A 147 9.06 -17.77 23.48
C LEU A 147 7.81 -17.73 24.38
N GLY A 148 7.83 -16.86 25.42
CA GLY A 148 6.74 -16.70 26.39
C GLY A 148 6.92 -17.59 27.62
#